data_AF-A0A3S1N773-F1
#
_entry.id   AF-A0A3S1N773-F1
#
_cell.length_a   1.000
_cell.length_b   1.000
_cell.length_c   1.000
_cell.angle_alpha   90.00
_cell.angle_beta   90.00
_cell.angle_gamma   90.00
#
_symmetry.space_group_name_H-M   'P 1'
#
loop_
_entity.id
_entity.type
_entity.pdbx_description
1 polymer ?
#
loop_
_entity_poly.entity_id
_entity_poly.type
_entity_poly.pdbx_seq_one_letter_code
_entity_poly.pdbx_strand_id
1 'polypeptide(L)' 'AGGDPQRALMVGDSQTDIDTAKAAGIPVVAVDFGYTDRHVREFEPSAVISHFDALTLGLAERLIDAAR' A
#
# COMPACT_ATOMS: atom_id res chain seq x y z
N ALA A 1 -15.66 -11.83 0.77
CA ALA A 1 -14.58 -12.43 1.57
C ALA A 1 -14.62 -11.82 2.97
N GLY A 2 -14.46 -12.60 4.04
CA GLY A 2 -14.61 -12.14 5.44
C GLY A 2 -13.30 -11.73 6.10
N GLY A 3 -12.46 -10.96 5.41
CA GLY A 3 -11.20 -10.44 5.97
C GLY A 3 -11.44 -9.32 6.98
N ASP A 4 -10.50 -9.13 7.91
CA ASP A 4 -10.50 -8.04 8.87
C ASP A 4 -9.70 -6.84 8.32
N PRO A 5 -10.34 -5.69 8.04
CA PRO A 5 -9.66 -4.50 7.56
C PRO A 5 -8.55 -4.01 8.50
N GLN A 6 -8.67 -4.23 9.81
CA GLN A 6 -7.67 -3.82 10.81
C GLN A 6 -6.38 -4.66 10.75
N ARG A 7 -6.36 -5.69 9.90
CA ARG A 7 -5.19 -6.55 9.65
C ARG A 7 -4.91 -6.67 8.15
N ALA A 8 -5.38 -5.71 7.36
CA ALA A 8 -5.22 -5.70 5.93
C ALA A 8 -4.32 -4.53 5.49
N LEU A 9 -3.64 -4.71 4.37
CA LEU A 9 -2.95 -3.67 3.64
C LEU A 9 -3.13 -3.93 2.13
N MET A 10 -3.12 -2.86 1.34
CA MET A 10 -3.13 -2.92 -0.12
C MET A 10 -1.71 -2.88 -0.66
N VAL A 11 -1.44 -3.64 -1.73
CA VAL A 11 -0.22 -3.50 -2.55
C VAL A 11 -0.64 -3.23 -3.98
N GLY A 12 -0.10 -2.18 -4.60
CA GLY A 12 -0.46 -1.81 -5.97
C GLY A 12 0.53 -0.83 -6.61
N ASP A 13 0.34 -0.54 -7.89
CA ASP A 13 1.23 0.31 -8.69
C ASP A 13 0.53 1.53 -9.29
N SER A 14 -0.79 1.63 -9.10
CA SER A 14 -1.62 2.65 -9.72
C SER A 14 -2.27 3.59 -8.72
N GLN A 15 -2.75 4.73 -9.22
CA GLN A 15 -3.60 5.62 -8.43
C GLN A 15 -4.85 4.90 -7.91
N THR A 16 -5.45 4.02 -8.72
CA THR A 16 -6.65 3.27 -8.34
C THR A 16 -6.42 2.42 -7.09
N ASP A 17 -5.25 1.79 -6.95
CA ASP A 17 -4.94 0.99 -5.77
C ASP A 17 -4.84 1.86 -4.51
N ILE A 18 -4.20 3.02 -4.64
CA ILE A 18 -3.98 3.98 -3.55
C ILE A 18 -5.30 4.58 -3.09
N ASP A 19 -6.14 5.02 -4.03
CA ASP A 19 -7.45 5.59 -3.74
C ASP A 19 -8.38 4.52 -3.13
N THR A 20 -8.31 3.28 -3.62
CA THR A 20 -9.09 2.16 -3.06
C THR A 20 -8.69 1.87 -1.62
N ALA A 21 -7.39 1.82 -1.33
CA ALA A 21 -6.89 1.58 0.02
C ALA A 21 -7.30 2.71 1.00
N LYS A 22 -7.17 3.96 0.56
CA LYS A 22 -7.61 5.14 1.32
C LYS A 22 -9.11 5.09 1.61
N ALA A 23 -9.93 4.78 0.60
CA ALA A 23 -11.37 4.62 0.76
C ALA A 23 -11.76 3.47 1.69
N ALA A 24 -10.96 2.40 1.70
CA ALA A 24 -11.13 1.27 2.61
C ALA A 24 -10.54 1.50 4.02
N GLY A 25 -9.85 2.63 4.25
CA GLY A 25 -9.21 2.93 5.53
C GLY A 25 -8.06 1.99 5.89
N ILE A 26 -7.38 1.42 4.89
CA ILE A 26 -6.25 0.51 5.08
C ILE A 26 -4.95 1.11 4.52
N PRO A 27 -3.77 0.75 5.07
CA PRO A 27 -2.49 1.19 4.52
C PRO A 27 -2.25 0.64 3.11
N VAL A 28 -1.46 1.37 2.31
CA VAL A 28 -1.06 0.98 0.95
C VAL A 28 0.45 1.06 0.74
N VAL A 29 1.01 -0.03 0.23
CA VAL A 29 2.39 -0.09 -0.26
C VAL A 29 2.34 0.05 -1.78
N ALA A 30 2.87 1.15 -2.30
CA ALA A 30 2.98 1.34 -3.72
C ALA A 30 4.29 0.75 -4.26
N VAL A 31 4.24 0.05 -5.39
CA VAL A 31 5.44 -0.37 -6.12
C VAL A 31 5.77 0.64 -7.21
N ASP A 32 7.03 1.05 -7.33
CA ASP A 32 7.44 2.08 -8.30
C ASP A 32 7.92 1.51 -9.66
N PHE A 33 7.91 0.18 -9.81
CA PHE A 33 8.30 -0.53 -11.02
C PHE A 33 7.11 -1.02 -11.87
N GLY A 34 5.89 -0.61 -11.53
CA GLY A 34 4.67 -0.92 -12.29
C GLY A 34 4.34 0.12 -13.38
N TYR A 35 3.13 0.06 -13.91
CA TYR A 35 2.70 0.84 -15.07
C TYR A 35 1.76 1.97 -14.66
N THR A 36 2.28 3.19 -14.52
CA THR A 36 1.50 4.39 -14.21
C THR A 36 2.05 5.61 -14.95
N ASP A 37 1.15 6.51 -15.39
CA ASP A 37 1.51 7.74 -16.09
C ASP A 37 2.21 8.78 -15.18
N ARG A 38 1.91 8.72 -13.87
CA ARG A 38 2.48 9.60 -12.83
C ARG A 38 3.11 8.76 -11.74
N HIS A 39 4.23 9.23 -11.20
CA HIS A 39 4.99 8.45 -10.22
C HIS A 39 4.14 8.24 -8.96
N VAL A 40 4.03 7.01 -8.45
CA VAL A 40 3.14 6.64 -7.33
C VAL A 40 3.28 7.49 -6.06
N ARG A 41 4.46 8.09 -5.87
CA ARG A 41 4.78 9.03 -4.78
C ARG A 41 3.89 10.26 -4.77
N GLU A 42 3.37 10.68 -5.92
CA GLU A 42 2.48 11.83 -6.05
C GLU A 42 1.09 11.60 -5.45
N PHE A 43 0.72 10.35 -5.18
CA PHE A 43 -0.58 9.97 -4.62
C PHE A 43 -0.52 9.66 -3.12
N GLU A 44 0.62 9.93 -2.47
CA GLU A 44 0.82 9.78 -1.02
C GLU A 44 0.46 8.36 -0.50
N PRO A 45 1.12 7.30 -0.97
CA PRO A 45 0.97 5.97 -0.40
C PRO A 45 1.62 5.89 0.99
N SER A 46 1.24 4.88 1.78
CA SER A 46 1.82 4.67 3.12
C SER A 46 3.32 4.28 3.05
N ALA A 47 3.72 3.60 1.98
CA ALA A 47 5.12 3.35 1.66
C ALA A 47 5.30 3.15 0.15
N VAL A 48 6.53 3.34 -0.34
CA VAL A 48 6.93 2.98 -1.71
C VAL A 48 8.07 1.98 -1.66
N ILE A 49 8.00 0.92 -2.46
CA ILE A 49 9.06 -0.08 -2.60
C ILE A 49 9.45 -0.28 -4.07
N SER A 50 10.73 -0.56 -4.31
CA SER A 50 11.27 -0.77 -5.66
C SER A 50 11.50 -2.23 -6.03
N HIS A 51 11.21 -3.15 -5.10
CA HIS A 51 11.19 -4.59 -5.34
C HIS A 51 10.34 -5.26 -4.26
N PHE A 52 9.72 -6.41 -4.56
CA PHE A 52 8.89 -7.14 -3.60
C PHE A 52 9.67 -7.64 -2.37
N ASP A 53 10.98 -7.83 -2.47
CA ASP A 53 11.82 -8.23 -1.32
C ASP A 53 11.84 -7.18 -0.20
N ALA A 54 11.50 -5.92 -0.50
CA ALA A 54 11.36 -4.89 0.51
C ALA A 54 10.04 -5.01 1.30
N LEU A 55 9.06 -5.81 0.82
CA LEU A 55 7.82 -6.11 1.52
C LEU A 55 8.05 -7.17 2.61
N THR A 56 8.76 -6.75 3.66
CA THR A 56 9.06 -7.59 4.82
C THR A 56 7.90 -7.65 5.82
N LEU A 57 7.88 -8.67 6.67
CA LEU A 57 6.92 -8.76 7.79
C LEU A 57 6.96 -7.51 8.67
N GLY A 58 8.16 -7.03 9.03
CA GLY A 58 8.32 -5.84 9.86
C GLY A 58 7.83 -4.56 9.18
N LEU A 59 7.90 -4.46 7.85
CA LEU A 59 7.27 -3.36 7.11
C LEU A 59 5.74 -3.45 7.20
N ALA A 60 5.18 -4.63 6.94
CA ALA A 60 3.73 -4.84 6.95
C ALA A 60 3.13 -4.57 8.34
N GLU A 61 3.72 -5.14 9.40
CA GLU A 61 3.29 -4.95 10.80
C GLU A 61 3.30 -3.48 11.19
N ARG A 62 4.41 -2.77 10.91
CA ARG A 62 4.53 -1.33 11.22
C ARG A 62 3.46 -0.49 10.52
N LEU A 63 3.13 -0.81 9.27
CA LEU A 63 2.11 -0.06 8.52
C LEU A 63 0.70 -0.36 9.01
N ILE A 64 0.40 -1.61 9.34
CA ILE A 64 -0.89 -2.00 9.91
C ILE A 64 -1.08 -1.35 11.29
N ASP A 65 -0.06 -1.36 12.15
CA ASP A 65 -0.14 -0.77 13.48
C ASP A 65 -0.26 0.75 13.44
N ALA A 66 0.37 1.43 12.47
CA ALA A 66 0.27 2.88 12.31
C ALA A 66 -1.11 3.35 11.80
N ALA A 67 -1.92 2.44 11.24
CA ALA A 67 -3.25 2.73 10.71
C ALA A 67 -4.39 2.44 11.71
N ARG A 68 -4.08 1.89 12.89
CA ARG A 68 -5.02 1.72 14.00
C ARG A 68 -5.20 3.01 14.78
#